data_AF-A0A7Z2MDW0-F1
#
_entry.id   AF-A0A7Z2MDW0-F1
#
_cell.length_a   1.000
_cell.length_b   1.000
_cell.length_c   1.000
_cell.angle_alpha   90.00
_cell.angle_beta   90.00
_cell.angle_gamma   90.00
#
_symmetry.space_group_name_H-M   'P 1'
#
loop_
_entity.id
_entity.type
_entity.pdbx_description
1 polymer ?
#
loop_
_entity_poly.entity_id
_entity_poly.type
_entity_poly.pdbx_seq_one_letter_code
_entity_poly.pdbx_strand_id
1 'polypeptide(L)'
;MFGVGEMNAFKNQLTFAQETKLLALAAWQRALENLQLRMDCPDAYHDELLRQSDEMDRLGILSWDEWRDLRREADVAYLRAVAGDDYH
;
A
#
# COMPACT_ATOMS: atom_id res chain seq x y z
N MET A 1 41.60 -3.54 -9.26
CA MET A 1 40.61 -2.58 -8.73
C MET A 1 39.26 -3.10 -9.15
N PHE A 2 38.50 -3.64 -8.20
CA PHE A 2 37.25 -4.34 -8.44
C PHE A 2 36.16 -3.36 -8.87
N GLY A 3 35.30 -3.84 -9.76
CA GLY A 3 34.45 -3.04 -10.63
C GLY A 3 33.35 -2.29 -9.89
N VAL A 4 33.07 -1.09 -10.39
CA VAL A 4 31.81 -0.38 -10.17
C VAL A 4 30.71 -1.18 -10.87
N GLY A 5 30.25 -2.26 -10.24
CA GLY A 5 29.20 -3.16 -10.75
C GLY A 5 28.07 -3.41 -9.77
N GLU A 6 28.11 -2.81 -8.57
CA GLU A 6 27.22 -3.18 -7.47
C GLU A 6 25.86 -2.45 -7.47
N MET A 7 25.62 -1.54 -8.41
CA MET A 7 24.34 -0.79 -8.46
C MET A 7 23.25 -1.43 -9.33
N ASN A 8 23.52 -2.58 -9.98
CA ASN A 8 22.53 -3.28 -10.81
C ASN A 8 22.26 -4.73 -10.40
N ALA A 9 22.96 -5.28 -9.41
CA ALA A 9 22.75 -6.67 -8.96
C ALA A 9 21.38 -6.88 -8.28
N PHE A 10 20.76 -5.81 -7.76
CA PHE A 10 19.45 -5.87 -7.10
C PHE A 10 18.26 -5.74 -8.05
N LYS A 11 18.48 -5.40 -9.33
CA LYS A 11 17.38 -5.11 -10.27
C LYS A 11 16.78 -6.34 -10.93
N ASN A 12 17.34 -7.53 -10.72
CA ASN A 12 16.94 -8.75 -11.45
C ASN A 12 16.80 -9.99 -10.53
N GLN A 13 16.32 -9.80 -9.30
CA GLN A 13 16.02 -10.91 -8.38
C GLN A 13 14.59 -10.88 -7.85
N LEU A 14 13.81 -9.85 -8.18
CA LEU A 14 12.37 -9.89 -7.92
C LEU A 14 11.80 -10.90 -8.92
N THR A 15 11.30 -12.01 -8.41
CA THR A 15 10.46 -12.90 -9.19
C THR A 15 9.22 -12.12 -9.64
N PHE A 16 8.59 -12.50 -10.76
CA PHE A 16 7.36 -11.85 -11.25
C PHE A 16 6.29 -11.65 -10.16
N ALA A 17 6.20 -12.59 -9.21
CA ALA A 17 5.33 -12.47 -8.04
C ALA A 17 5.71 -11.31 -7.10
N GLN A 18 7.01 -11.07 -6.87
CA GLN A 18 7.47 -9.96 -6.04
C GLN A 18 7.31 -8.60 -6.74
N GLU A 19 7.54 -8.51 -8.05
CA GLU A 19 7.22 -7.30 -8.82
C GLU A 19 5.73 -6.99 -8.78
N THR A 20 4.88 -8.00 -8.99
CA THR A 20 3.42 -7.86 -8.88
C THR A 20 3.01 -7.37 -7.50
N LYS A 21 3.62 -7.93 -6.44
CA LYS A 21 3.41 -7.49 -5.07
C LYS A 21 3.80 -6.03 -4.86
N LEU A 22 4.97 -5.63 -5.35
CA LEU A 22 5.46 -4.26 -5.21
C LEU A 22 4.54 -3.26 -5.92
N LEU A 23 4.08 -3.60 -7.13
CA LEU A 23 3.15 -2.77 -7.90
C LEU A 23 1.80 -2.64 -7.21
N ALA A 24 1.27 -3.74 -6.68
CA ALA A 24 0.02 -3.73 -5.92
C ALA A 24 0.17 -2.86 -4.65
N LEU A 25 1.23 -3.04 -3.88
CA LEU A 25 1.51 -2.25 -2.67
C LEU A 25 1.69 -0.77 -3.00
N ALA A 26 2.38 -0.44 -4.09
CA ALA A 26 2.54 0.93 -4.55
C ALA A 26 1.21 1.57 -4.96
N ALA A 27 0.31 0.82 -5.61
CA ALA A 27 -1.03 1.28 -5.94
C ALA A 27 -1.85 1.56 -4.67
N TRP A 28 -1.78 0.65 -3.69
CA TRP A 28 -2.45 0.79 -2.40
C TRP A 28 -1.92 1.97 -1.59
N GLN A 29 -0.59 2.14 -1.50
CA GLN A 29 0.00 3.31 -0.84
C GLN A 29 -0.38 4.61 -1.53
N ARG A 30 -0.43 4.63 -2.86
CA ARG A 30 -0.86 5.83 -3.60
C ARG A 30 -2.34 6.16 -3.37
N ALA A 31 -3.18 5.14 -3.14
CA ALA A 31 -4.54 5.34 -2.68
C ALA A 31 -4.55 5.87 -1.24
N LEU A 32 -3.70 5.36 -0.34
CA LEU A 32 -3.57 5.83 1.04
C LEU A 32 -3.13 7.31 1.12
N GLU A 33 -2.16 7.70 0.30
CA GLU A 33 -1.63 9.08 0.22
C GLU A 33 -2.57 10.05 -0.51
N ASN A 34 -3.69 9.58 -1.08
CA ASN A 34 -4.69 10.43 -1.72
C ASN A 34 -5.51 11.22 -0.67
N LEU A 35 -4.85 12.21 -0.08
CA LEU A 35 -5.39 13.17 0.88
C LEU A 35 -6.55 13.99 0.31
N GLN A 36 -6.59 14.20 -1.01
CA GLN A 36 -7.72 14.89 -1.66
C GLN A 36 -9.03 14.11 -1.54
N LEU A 37 -8.98 12.77 -1.65
CA LEU A 37 -10.15 11.90 -1.49
C LEU A 37 -10.61 11.82 -0.02
N ARG A 38 -9.68 11.92 0.93
CA ARG A 38 -9.99 11.99 2.38
C ARG A 38 -10.88 13.17 2.77
N MET A 39 -10.75 14.32 2.09
CA MET A 39 -11.55 15.50 2.37
C MET A 39 -12.91 15.50 1.65
N ASP A 40 -13.00 14.85 0.49
CA ASP A 40 -14.21 14.84 -0.33
C ASP A 40 -15.19 13.73 0.07
N CYS A 41 -14.69 12.50 0.29
CA CYS A 41 -15.50 11.33 0.67
C CYS A 41 -14.66 10.30 1.45
N PRO A 42 -14.57 10.41 2.80
CA PRO A 42 -13.77 9.50 3.62
C PRO A 42 -14.23 8.04 3.53
N ASP A 43 -15.53 7.77 3.39
CA ASP A 43 -16.09 6.43 3.19
C ASP A 43 -15.65 5.78 1.88
N ALA A 44 -15.70 6.53 0.76
CA ALA A 44 -15.28 6.01 -0.55
C ALA A 44 -13.77 5.73 -0.59
N TYR A 45 -12.98 6.57 0.08
CA TYR A 45 -11.55 6.35 0.28
C TYR A 45 -11.27 5.05 1.07
N HIS A 46 -12.01 4.80 2.14
CA HIS A 46 -11.85 3.59 2.95
C HIS A 46 -12.26 2.32 2.19
N ASP A 47 -13.38 2.37 1.46
CA ASP A 47 -13.85 1.25 0.65
C ASP A 47 -12.85 0.86 -0.45
N GLU A 48 -12.23 1.84 -1.12
CA GLU A 48 -11.20 1.60 -2.14
C GLU A 48 -9.95 0.94 -1.56
N LEU A 49 -9.48 1.36 -0.38
CA LEU A 49 -8.35 0.73 0.31
C LEU A 49 -8.66 -0.72 0.69
N LEU A 50 -9.85 -0.98 1.22
CA LEU A 50 -10.32 -2.33 1.54
C LEU A 50 -10.42 -3.20 0.29
N ARG A 51 -10.95 -2.66 -0.80
CA ARG A 51 -11.08 -3.35 -2.08
C ARG A 51 -9.71 -3.78 -2.62
N GLN A 52 -8.73 -2.88 -2.61
CA GLN A 52 -7.37 -3.19 -3.06
C GLN A 52 -6.69 -4.23 -2.15
N SER A 53 -6.85 -4.13 -0.84
CA SER A 53 -6.35 -5.16 0.09
C SER A 53 -6.99 -6.53 -0.13
N ASP A 54 -8.31 -6.59 -0.36
CA ASP A 54 -9.04 -7.84 -0.67
C ASP A 54 -8.60 -8.44 -2.02
N GLU A 55 -8.38 -7.60 -3.03
CA GLU A 55 -7.87 -8.05 -4.33
C GLU A 55 -6.47 -8.65 -4.21
N MET A 56 -5.60 -8.07 -3.37
CA MET A 56 -4.26 -8.62 -3.09
C MET A 56 -4.30 -9.95 -2.34
N ASP A 57 -5.19 -10.11 -1.37
CA ASP A 57 -5.41 -11.38 -0.66
C ASP A 57 -5.93 -12.45 -1.62
N ARG A 58 -6.93 -12.10 -2.44
CA ARG A 58 -7.52 -12.99 -3.44
C ARG A 58 -6.51 -13.48 -4.48
N LEU A 59 -5.58 -12.62 -4.89
CA LEU A 59 -4.51 -12.97 -5.82
C LEU A 59 -3.36 -13.75 -5.13
N GLY A 60 -3.42 -13.95 -3.82
CA GLY A 60 -2.38 -14.63 -3.04
C GLY A 60 -1.05 -13.87 -3.03
N ILE A 61 -1.10 -12.55 -3.25
CA ILE A 61 0.06 -11.68 -3.33
C ILE A 61 0.64 -11.42 -1.94
N LEU A 62 -0.23 -11.36 -0.93
CA LEU A 62 0.10 -11.06 0.46
C LEU A 62 -0.14 -12.27 1.36
N SER A 63 0.65 -12.37 2.41
CA SER A 63 0.30 -13.27 3.52
C SER A 63 -0.81 -12.66 4.37
N TRP A 64 -1.58 -13.51 5.07
CA TRP A 64 -2.64 -13.08 5.99
C TRP A 64 -2.18 -12.00 7.00
N ASP A 65 -0.94 -12.10 7.47
CA ASP A 65 -0.34 -11.11 8.38
C ASP A 65 -0.15 -9.74 7.72
N GLU A 66 0.32 -9.71 6.47
CA GLU A 66 0.54 -8.47 5.70
C GLU A 66 -0.80 -7.82 5.32
N TRP A 67 -1.78 -8.61 4.92
CA TRP A 67 -3.14 -8.14 4.68
C TRP A 67 -3.75 -7.51 5.93
N ARG A 68 -3.57 -8.15 7.10
CA ARG A 68 -4.04 -7.63 8.38
C ARG A 68 -3.37 -6.29 8.72
N ASP A 69 -2.08 -6.15 8.44
CA ASP A 69 -1.34 -4.91 8.74
C ASP A 69 -1.76 -3.77 7.81
N LEU A 70 -1.92 -4.03 6.50
CA LEU A 70 -2.48 -3.07 5.54
C LEU A 70 -3.88 -2.59 5.97
N ARG A 71 -4.73 -3.52 6.40
CA ARG A 71 -6.08 -3.17 6.86
C ARG A 71 -6.03 -2.25 8.08
N ARG A 72 -5.17 -2.57 9.05
CA ARG A 72 -4.93 -1.71 10.21
C ARG A 72 -4.41 -0.33 9.80
N GLU A 73 -3.50 -0.25 8.84
CA GLU A 73 -2.98 1.03 8.36
C GLU A 73 -4.04 1.86 7.64
N ALA A 74 -4.90 1.24 6.82
CA ALA A 74 -6.07 1.88 6.23
C ALA A 74 -7.06 2.39 7.30
N ASP A 75 -7.34 1.60 8.35
CA ASP A 75 -8.19 2.01 9.47
C ASP A 75 -7.59 3.21 10.23
N VAL A 76 -6.29 3.18 10.53
CA VAL A 76 -5.59 4.29 11.20
C VAL A 76 -5.58 5.54 10.32
N ALA A 77 -5.36 5.40 9.01
CA ALA A 77 -5.45 6.51 8.09
C ALA A 77 -6.88 7.06 8.01
N TYR A 78 -7.89 6.22 7.89
CA TYR A 78 -9.28 6.65 7.93
C TYR A 78 -9.59 7.41 9.22
N LEU A 79 -9.23 6.84 10.38
CA LEU A 79 -9.40 7.49 11.69
C LEU A 79 -8.69 8.84 11.76
N ARG A 80 -7.45 8.97 11.27
CA ARG A 80 -6.75 10.28 11.22
C ARG A 80 -7.44 11.30 10.32
N ALA A 81 -8.04 10.85 9.22
CA ALA A 81 -8.79 11.73 8.33
C ALA A 81 -10.12 12.18 8.97
N VAL A 82 -10.86 11.25 9.56
CA VAL A 82 -12.16 11.51 10.19
C VAL A 82 -12.02 12.26 11.51
N ALA A 83 -10.99 11.96 12.29
CA ALA A 83 -10.71 12.65 13.55
C ALA A 83 -10.28 14.10 13.34
N GLY A 84 -9.87 14.49 12.13
CA GLY A 84 -9.44 15.87 11.85
C GLY A 84 -8.24 16.29 12.69
N ASP A 85 -7.28 15.40 12.93
CA ASP A 85 -6.09 15.62 13.79
C ASP A 85 -5.04 16.56 13.15
N ASP A 86 -5.49 17.53 12.34
CA ASP A 86 -4.80 18.80 12.07
C ASP A 86 -5.26 19.85 13.11
N TYR A 87 -5.49 19.41 14.35
CA TYR A 87 -5.81 20.26 15.50
C TYR A 87 -4.98 19.81 16.71
N HIS A 88 -3.65 19.95 16.62
CA HIS A 88 -2.82 20.14 17.81
C HIS A 88 -1.64 21.08 17.55
#